data_AF-A0AAN5DCN4-F1
#
_entry.id   AF-A0AAN5DCN4-F1
#
_cell.length_a   1.000
_cell.length_b   1.000
_cell.length_c   1.000
_cell.angle_alpha   90.00
_cell.angle_beta   90.00
_cell.angle_gamma   90.00
#
_symmetry.space_group_name_H-M   'P 1'
#
loop_
_entity.id
_entity.type
_entity.pdbx_description
1 polymer ?
#
loop_
_entity_poly.entity_id
_entity_poly.type
_entity_poly.pdbx_seq_one_letter_code
_entity_poly.pdbx_strand_id
1 'polypeptide(L)'
;KMKDEKIDLLLCPSTVSPAMPHSLPNQIPFTAMMPTILFNVLDFPAGVVTTGEWTEEDEAALASYPEKGLVEKGVKKGCKGSVGLPLSVQ
;
A
#
# COMPACT_ATOMS: atom_id res chain seq x y z
N LYS A 1 -24.59 -5.23 2.29
CA LYS A 1 -24.13 -4.49 1.09
C LYS A 1 -23.46 -5.37 0.06
N MET A 2 -22.33 -6.05 0.32
CA MET A 2 -21.69 -6.89 -0.73
C MET A 2 -22.65 -7.92 -1.38
N LYS A 3 -23.47 -8.59 -0.56
CA LYS A 3 -24.52 -9.50 -1.06
C LYS A 3 -25.62 -8.78 -1.86
N ASP A 4 -26.05 -7.61 -1.37
CA ASP A 4 -27.12 -6.81 -1.98
C ASP A 4 -26.67 -6.23 -3.34
N GLU A 5 -25.39 -5.87 -3.45
CA GLU A 5 -24.74 -5.32 -4.62
C GLU A 5 -24.15 -6.40 -5.54
N LYS A 6 -24.28 -7.68 -5.18
CA LYS A 6 -23.75 -8.84 -5.92
C LYS A 6 -22.25 -8.72 -6.22
N ILE A 7 -21.48 -8.32 -5.20
CA ILE A 7 -20.02 -8.23 -5.28
C ILE A 7 -19.44 -9.61 -4.92
N ASP A 8 -18.76 -10.23 -5.87
CA ASP A 8 -18.12 -11.54 -5.69
C ASP A 8 -16.74 -11.45 -4.99
N LEU A 9 -15.98 -10.38 -5.27
CA LEU A 9 -14.68 -10.12 -4.65
C LEU A 9 -14.40 -8.61 -4.56
N LEU A 10 -13.44 -8.24 -3.71
CA LEU A 10 -12.90 -6.88 -3.63
C LEU A 10 -11.48 -6.90 -4.18
N LEU A 11 -11.18 -5.98 -5.11
CA LEU A 11 -9.82 -5.72 -5.57
C LEU A 11 -9.34 -4.43 -4.92
N CYS A 12 -8.21 -4.48 -4.23
CA CYS A 12 -7.67 -3.39 -3.44
C CYS A 12 -6.16 -3.23 -3.67
N PRO A 13 -5.58 -2.06 -3.37
CA PRO A 13 -4.15 -1.96 -3.15
C PRO A 13 -3.75 -2.88 -2.00
N SER A 14 -2.65 -3.63 -2.15
CA SER A 14 -2.18 -4.55 -1.10
C SER A 14 -1.51 -3.83 0.06
N THR A 15 -0.84 -2.71 -0.22
CA THR A 15 -0.07 -1.93 0.75
C THR A 15 0.05 -0.49 0.26
N VAL A 16 0.48 0.41 1.15
CA VAL A 16 0.64 1.84 0.87
C VAL A 16 1.97 2.19 0.19
N SER A 17 2.91 1.25 0.11
CA SER A 17 4.23 1.44 -0.50
C SER A 17 4.83 0.13 -1.00
N PRO A 18 5.85 0.17 -1.88
CA PRO A 18 6.79 -0.94 -2.07
C PRO A 18 7.52 -1.31 -0.76
N ALA A 19 8.47 -2.24 -0.85
CA ALA A 19 9.27 -2.65 0.29
C ALA A 19 10.01 -1.45 0.92
N MET A 20 9.63 -1.11 2.16
CA MET A 20 10.23 0.01 2.88
C MET A 20 11.62 -0.33 3.45
N PRO A 21 12.48 0.67 3.69
CA PRO A 21 13.70 0.49 4.44
C PRO A 21 13.45 -0.13 5.82
N HIS A 22 14.33 -1.03 6.26
CA HIS A 22 14.13 -1.90 7.44
C HIS A 22 13.64 -1.18 8.71
N SER A 23 14.14 0.02 9.02
CA SER A 23 13.80 0.76 10.24
C SER A 23 12.48 1.53 10.17
N LEU A 24 11.95 1.76 8.97
CA LEU A 24 10.85 2.67 8.73
C LEU A 24 9.47 2.11 9.12
N PRO A 25 9.14 0.81 8.93
CA PRO A 25 7.86 0.26 9.36
C PRO A 25 7.53 0.52 10.84
N ASN A 26 8.54 0.53 11.71
CA ASN A 26 8.37 0.80 13.15
C ASN A 26 8.15 2.29 13.48
N GLN A 27 8.35 3.19 12.51
CA GLN A 27 8.27 4.64 12.69
C GLN A 27 6.99 5.23 12.09
N ILE A 28 6.28 4.48 11.24
CA ILE A 28 5.06 4.96 10.58
C ILE A 28 3.85 4.60 11.44
N PRO A 29 2.85 5.51 11.56
CA PRO A 29 1.64 5.19 12.30
C PRO A 29 0.94 3.93 11.78
N PHE A 30 0.32 3.19 12.69
CA PHE A 30 -0.39 1.94 12.43
C PHE A 30 -1.47 2.04 11.34
N THR A 31 -1.99 3.26 11.10
CA THR A 31 -2.94 3.55 10.02
C THR A 31 -2.37 3.28 8.62
N ALA A 32 -1.06 3.17 8.44
CA ALA A 32 -0.46 2.71 7.18
C ALA A 32 -0.75 1.23 6.87
N MET A 33 -1.09 0.42 7.87
CA MET A 33 -1.45 -0.99 7.72
C MET A 33 -2.94 -1.20 7.38
N MET A 34 -3.71 -0.12 7.23
CA MET A 34 -5.15 -0.19 6.95
C MET A 34 -5.55 -1.12 5.79
N PRO A 35 -4.82 -1.17 4.65
CA PRO A 35 -5.18 -2.05 3.54
C PRO A 35 -5.24 -3.54 3.90
N THR A 36 -4.41 -4.00 4.85
CA THR A 36 -4.36 -5.42 5.25
C THR A 36 -5.12 -5.69 6.53
N ILE A 37 -5.01 -4.81 7.54
CA ILE A 37 -5.62 -5.07 8.85
C ILE A 37 -7.15 -5.11 8.81
N LEU A 38 -7.77 -4.39 7.86
CA LEU A 38 -9.21 -4.37 7.71
C LEU A 38 -9.77 -5.79 7.50
N PHE A 39 -9.08 -6.60 6.69
CA PHE A 39 -9.53 -7.95 6.38
C PHE A 39 -9.29 -8.93 7.54
N ASN A 40 -8.28 -8.67 8.38
CA ASN A 40 -8.10 -9.41 9.63
C ASN A 40 -9.23 -9.11 10.63
N VAL A 41 -9.65 -7.84 10.74
CA VAL A 41 -10.75 -7.44 11.65
C VAL A 41 -12.10 -7.98 11.17
N LEU A 42 -12.33 -8.01 9.86
CA LEU A 42 -13.54 -8.53 9.25
C LEU A 42 -13.55 -10.07 9.10
N ASP A 43 -12.42 -10.73 9.39
CA ASP A 43 -12.21 -12.16 9.19
C ASP A 43 -12.52 -12.60 7.74
N PHE A 44 -12.04 -11.81 6.77
CA PHE A 44 -12.21 -12.08 5.35
C PHE A 44 -10.94 -12.68 4.75
N PRO A 45 -11.05 -13.68 3.87
CA PRO A 45 -9.89 -14.19 3.15
C PRO A 45 -9.33 -13.08 2.26
N ALA A 46 -8.03 -12.86 2.37
CA ALA A 46 -7.29 -11.90 1.57
C ALA A 46 -6.00 -12.56 1.06
N GLY A 47 -5.67 -12.34 -0.20
CA GLY A 47 -4.44 -12.81 -0.84
C GLY A 47 -3.83 -11.70 -1.67
N VAL A 48 -2.56 -11.80 -2.03
CA VAL A 48 -1.88 -10.78 -2.85
C VAL A 48 -1.24 -11.40 -4.07
N VAL A 49 -1.20 -10.65 -5.17
CA VAL A 49 -0.52 -11.03 -6.40
C VAL A 49 0.34 -9.88 -6.92
N THR A 50 1.55 -10.21 -7.37
CA THR A 50 2.45 -9.24 -8.01
C THR A 50 1.92 -8.88 -9.39
N THR A 51 1.78 -7.59 -9.67
CA THR A 51 1.22 -7.08 -10.94
C THR A 51 2.20 -6.26 -11.77
N GLY A 52 3.35 -5.91 -11.19
CA GLY A 52 4.38 -5.13 -11.88
C GLY A 52 5.53 -4.77 -10.96
N GLU A 53 6.29 -3.76 -11.37
CA GLU A 53 7.41 -3.20 -10.62
C GLU A 53 7.32 -1.67 -10.61
N TRP A 54 7.93 -1.05 -9.61
CA TRP A 54 8.01 0.41 -9.49
C TRP A 54 8.91 0.98 -10.57
N THR A 55 8.40 1.91 -11.35
CA THR A 55 9.07 2.47 -12.52
C THR A 55 9.78 3.79 -12.21
N GLU A 56 10.60 4.27 -13.15
CA GLU A 56 11.17 5.62 -13.10
C GLU A 56 10.08 6.72 -13.12
N GLU A 57 8.94 6.46 -13.78
CA GLU A 57 7.79 7.37 -13.78
C GLU A 57 7.14 7.46 -12.40
N ASP A 58 7.02 6.33 -11.69
CA ASP A 58 6.52 6.29 -10.31
C ASP A 58 7.44 7.03 -9.34
N GLU A 59 8.76 6.85 -9.49
CA GLU A 59 9.77 7.55 -8.70
C GLU A 59 9.71 9.07 -8.93
N ALA A 60 9.56 9.50 -10.18
CA ALA A 60 9.40 10.91 -10.51
C ALA A 60 8.07 11.47 -9.97
N ALA A 61 6.97 10.72 -10.09
CA ALA A 61 5.65 11.12 -9.60
C ALA A 61 5.61 11.30 -8.07
N LEU A 62 6.45 10.56 -7.34
CA LEU A 62 6.59 10.66 -5.89
C LEU A 62 6.88 12.08 -5.42
N ALA A 63 7.54 12.93 -6.23
CA ALA A 63 7.79 14.33 -5.90
C ALA A 63 6.48 15.09 -5.57
N SER A 64 5.41 14.78 -6.29
CA SER A 64 4.08 15.39 -6.15
C SER A 64 3.20 14.75 -5.08
N TYR A 65 3.66 13.64 -4.46
CA TYR A 65 2.90 12.92 -3.44
C TYR A 65 2.60 13.84 -2.24
N PRO A 66 1.33 13.90 -1.75
CA PRO A 66 0.93 14.77 -0.65
C PRO A 66 1.68 14.46 0.66
N GLU A 67 1.95 15.49 1.46
CA GLU A 67 2.64 15.36 2.75
C GLU A 67 1.84 16.04 3.88
N LYS A 68 0.53 15.78 3.91
CA LYS A 68 -0.41 16.45 4.82
C LYS A 68 -0.24 16.02 6.28
N GLY A 69 0.08 14.75 6.52
CA GLY A 69 0.25 14.18 7.86
C GLY A 69 1.50 13.33 8.03
N LEU A 70 1.62 12.70 9.19
CA LEU A 70 2.77 11.84 9.54
C LEU A 70 2.81 10.57 8.68
N VAL A 71 1.64 10.02 8.33
CA VAL A 71 1.54 8.81 7.51
C VAL A 71 2.06 9.11 6.11
N GLU A 72 1.54 10.14 5.47
CA GLU A 72 1.87 10.47 4.09
C GLU A 72 3.36 10.85 3.95
N LYS A 73 3.91 11.60 4.91
CA LYS A 73 5.35 11.87 4.99
C LYS A 73 6.17 10.59 5.15
N GLY A 74 5.71 9.68 6.01
CA GLY A 74 6.36 8.38 6.24
C GLY A 74 6.37 7.51 4.99
N VAL A 75 5.21 7.37 4.34
CA VAL A 75 5.05 6.61 3.09
C VAL A 75 5.92 7.21 1.99
N LYS A 76 5.87 8.53 1.78
CA LYS A 76 6.71 9.21 0.78
C LYS A 76 8.20 8.96 1.02
N LYS A 77 8.64 9.01 2.28
CA LYS A 77 10.03 8.70 2.65
C LYS A 77 10.37 7.23 2.38
N GLY A 78 9.43 6.32 2.62
CA GLY A 78 9.61 4.88 2.43
C GLY A 78 9.65 4.42 0.99
N CYS A 79 8.98 5.14 0.08
CA CYS A 79 8.98 4.81 -1.34
C CYS A 79 10.23 5.28 -2.09
N LYS A 80 11.10 6.11 -1.52
CA LYS A 80 12.26 6.64 -2.24
C LYS A 80 13.24 5.54 -2.62
N GLY A 81 13.69 5.56 -3.88
CA GLY A 81 14.65 4.59 -4.40
C GLY A 81 14.05 3.19 -4.57
N SER A 82 12.77 3.12 -4.93
CA SER A 82 12.06 1.84 -5.07
C SER A 82 12.08 1.26 -6.48
N VAL A 83 12.74 1.90 -7.45
CA VAL A 83 12.78 1.45 -8.85
C VAL A 83 13.19 -0.03 -8.95
N GLY A 84 12.37 -0.82 -9.65
CA GLY A 84 12.51 -2.26 -9.81
C GLY A 84 11.96 -3.11 -8.66
N LEU A 85 11.43 -2.51 -7.59
CA LEU A 85 10.76 -3.26 -6.52
C LEU A 85 9.36 -3.72 -6.96
N PRO A 86 8.90 -4.91 -6.54
CA PRO A 86 7.61 -5.45 -6.96
C PRO A 86 6.43 -4.67 -6.40
N LEU A 87 5.40 -4.49 -7.22
CA LEU A 87 4.09 -3.96 -6.86
C LEU A 87 3.06 -5.07 -6.86
N SER A 88 2.07 -4.95 -5.98
CA SER A 88 1.01 -5.96 -5.84
C SER A 88 -0.36 -5.33 -5.61
N VAL A 89 -1.37 -6.15 -5.85
CA VAL A 89 -2.77 -5.90 -5.51
C VAL A 89 -3.27 -7.03 -4.61
N GLN A 90 -4.33 -6.75 -3.85
CA GLN A 90 -5.01 -7.68 -2.95
C GLN A 90 -6.42 -7.98 -3.44
#